data_AF-A0A183L4Q4-F1
#
_entry.id   AF-A0A183L4Q4-F1
#
_cell.length_a   1.000
_cell.length_b   1.000
_cell.length_c   1.000
_cell.angle_alpha   90.00
_cell.angle_beta   90.00
_cell.angle_gamma   90.00
#
_symmetry.space_group_name_H-M   'P 1'
#
loop_
_entity.id
_entity.type
_entity.pdbx_description
1 polymer ?
#
loop_
_entity_poly.entity_id
_entity_poly.type
_entity_poly.pdbx_seq_one_letter_code
_entity_poly.pdbx_strand_id
1 'polypeptide(L)'
;MPLPKHTVQPVKLSQVIVPNGIDNELEFVVNSTVCNVMRQIASVSRLANTMFEELTTDFSRLVERTVRLQNRLGKLHEDMQMARSGDEDLTAGVQEVEIPVFSSKKPTDSQVLNQNTIPPSMRSQYDQAEAAPALQQMDELRDDKKTSMRLYSDPSFFFDLWSQEMLQDRKHKRAAKKKRPKGKGKATPLKSGSNQGAQK
;
A
#
# COMPACT_ATOMS: atom_id res chain seq x y z
N MET A 1 -8.21 10.54 -9.68
CA MET A 1 -7.25 11.35 -10.45
C MET A 1 -5.85 10.95 -10.02
N PRO A 2 -4.91 10.60 -10.92
CA PRO A 2 -3.53 10.39 -10.52
C PRO A 2 -2.91 11.75 -10.17
N LEU A 3 -2.42 11.89 -8.93
CA LEU A 3 -1.64 13.05 -8.52
C LEU A 3 -0.26 12.96 -9.20
N PRO A 4 0.20 14.01 -9.92
CA PRO A 4 1.54 14.00 -10.50
C PRO A 4 2.56 13.83 -9.38
N LYS A 5 3.30 12.72 -9.39
CA LYS A 5 4.34 12.45 -8.39
C LYS A 5 5.41 13.54 -8.40
N HIS A 6 5.61 14.20 -9.54
CA HIS A 6 6.63 15.23 -9.71
C HIS A 6 6.13 16.37 -10.59
N THR A 7 6.43 17.61 -10.20
CA THR A 7 6.09 18.81 -10.96
C THR A 7 7.34 19.61 -11.27
N VAL A 8 7.49 20.03 -12.52
CA VAL A 8 8.58 20.91 -12.97
C VAL A 8 8.16 22.36 -12.80
N GLN A 9 9.02 23.19 -12.20
CA GLN A 9 8.77 24.61 -12.00
C GLN A 9 9.96 25.46 -12.50
N PRO A 10 9.72 26.67 -13.05
CA PRO A 10 8.42 27.28 -13.33
C PRO A 10 7.72 26.67 -14.56
N VAL A 11 6.39 26.64 -14.56
CA VAL A 11 5.58 26.14 -15.69
C VAL A 11 5.44 27.21 -16.79
N LYS A 12 5.26 28.46 -16.37
CA LYS A 12 5.10 29.61 -17.27
C LYS A 12 6.44 30.34 -17.39
N LEU A 13 7.10 30.19 -18.54
CA LEU A 13 8.46 30.70 -18.73
C LEU A 13 8.49 32.19 -19.07
N SER A 14 7.61 32.62 -19.97
CA SER A 14 7.59 34.01 -20.50
C SER A 14 6.49 34.89 -19.90
N GLN A 15 5.62 34.34 -19.04
CA GLN A 15 4.58 35.13 -18.37
C GLN A 15 5.17 35.80 -17.14
N VAL A 16 5.74 36.98 -17.35
CA VAL A 16 6.41 37.77 -16.31
C VAL A 16 5.79 39.15 -16.27
N ILE A 17 5.61 39.68 -15.06
CA ILE A 17 5.14 41.05 -14.86
C ILE A 17 6.30 41.99 -15.22
N VAL A 18 6.08 42.88 -16.19
CA VAL A 18 7.05 43.89 -16.60
C VAL A 18 6.87 45.14 -15.71
N PRO A 19 7.90 45.58 -14.98
CA PRO A 19 7.84 46.82 -14.21
C PRO A 19 7.65 48.06 -15.10
N ASN A 20 6.92 49.06 -14.59
CA ASN A 20 6.73 50.34 -15.29
C ASN A 20 8.06 51.13 -15.37
N GLY A 21 8.33 51.76 -16.51
CA GLY A 21 9.50 52.62 -16.70
C GLY A 21 10.74 51.91 -17.26
N ILE A 22 10.58 50.74 -17.88
CA ILE A 22 11.66 50.05 -18.61
C ILE A 22 11.66 50.51 -20.06
N ASP A 23 12.82 50.95 -20.56
CA ASP A 23 12.97 51.42 -21.95
C ASP A 23 12.76 50.28 -22.98
N ASN A 24 13.26 49.07 -22.67
CA ASN A 24 13.19 47.90 -23.55
C ASN A 24 12.49 46.72 -22.86
N GLU A 25 11.15 46.73 -22.88
CA GLU A 25 10.32 45.67 -22.30
C GLU A 25 10.57 44.29 -22.92
N LEU A 26 10.87 44.23 -24.23
CA LEU A 26 11.11 42.98 -24.93
C LEU A 26 12.38 42.30 -24.40
N GLU A 27 13.47 43.06 -24.26
CA GLU A 27 14.72 42.54 -23.69
C GLU A 27 14.52 42.08 -22.25
N PHE A 28 13.73 42.80 -21.45
CA PHE A 28 13.36 42.37 -20.09
C PHE A 28 12.64 41.01 -20.09
N VAL A 29 11.62 40.84 -20.93
CA VAL A 29 10.85 39.58 -21.03
C VAL A 29 11.73 38.44 -21.54
N VAL A 30 12.62 38.68 -22.50
CA VAL A 30 13.57 37.68 -23.00
C VAL A 30 14.54 37.25 -21.90
N ASN A 31 15.16 38.19 -21.20
CA ASN A 31 16.07 37.90 -20.09
C ASN A 31 15.37 37.14 -18.97
N SER A 32 14.15 37.55 -18.61
CA SER A 32 13.37 36.84 -17.60
C SER A 32 12.95 35.43 -18.04
N THR A 33 12.62 35.26 -19.32
CA THR A 33 12.36 33.93 -19.91
C THR A 33 13.59 33.03 -19.81
N VAL A 34 14.78 33.53 -20.15
CA VAL A 34 16.04 32.77 -20.02
C VAL A 34 16.30 32.38 -18.56
N CYS A 35 16.14 33.30 -17.62
CA CYS A 35 16.23 33.01 -16.19
C CYS A 35 15.24 31.91 -15.76
N ASN A 36 14.00 31.96 -16.24
CA ASN A 36 12.99 30.95 -15.94
C ASN A 36 13.31 29.59 -16.58
N VAL A 37 13.87 29.56 -17.79
CA VAL A 37 14.38 28.33 -18.43
C VAL A 37 15.50 27.73 -17.58
N MET A 38 16.47 28.53 -17.11
CA MET A 38 17.54 28.05 -16.24
C MET A 38 16.98 27.47 -14.93
N ARG A 39 15.99 28.13 -14.32
CA ARG A 39 15.29 27.60 -13.12
C ARG A 39 14.55 26.30 -13.43
N GLN A 40 13.94 26.20 -14.61
CA GLN A 40 13.22 24.99 -15.03
C GLN A 40 14.19 23.81 -15.21
N ILE A 41 15.34 24.04 -15.84
CA ILE A 41 16.41 23.04 -15.97
C ILE A 41 16.88 22.60 -14.58
N ALA A 42 17.11 23.53 -13.65
CA ALA A 42 17.48 23.19 -12.28
C ALA A 42 16.40 22.34 -11.58
N SER A 43 15.12 22.65 -11.79
CA SER A 43 14.01 21.83 -11.29
C SER A 43 14.01 20.42 -11.90
N VAL A 44 14.33 20.26 -13.19
CA VAL A 44 14.43 18.96 -13.85
C VAL A 44 15.63 18.17 -13.31
N SER A 45 16.78 18.80 -13.11
CA SER A 45 17.96 18.15 -12.52
C SER A 45 17.69 17.64 -11.10
N ARG A 46 16.99 18.45 -10.28
CA ARG A 46 16.58 18.03 -8.93
C ARG A 46 15.64 16.82 -9.01
N LEU A 47 14.70 16.83 -9.94
CA LEU A 47 13.79 15.72 -10.19
C LEU A 47 14.53 14.44 -10.58
N ALA A 48 15.45 14.53 -11.55
CA ALA A 48 16.25 13.39 -11.97
C ALA A 48 17.04 12.78 -10.80
N ASN A 49 17.64 13.63 -9.96
CA ASN A 49 18.34 13.19 -8.76
C ASN A 49 17.42 12.40 -7.81
N THR A 50 16.23 12.92 -7.50
CA THR A 50 15.25 12.22 -6.64
C THR A 50 14.83 10.87 -7.24
N MET A 51 14.60 10.79 -8.55
CA MET A 51 14.26 9.52 -9.21
C MET A 51 15.38 8.50 -9.08
N PHE A 52 16.64 8.90 -9.31
CA PHE A 52 17.78 8.01 -9.19
C PHE A 52 18.03 7.58 -7.74
N GLU A 53 17.78 8.44 -6.76
CA GLU A 53 17.89 8.10 -5.34
C GLU A 53 16.86 7.05 -4.90
N GLU A 54 15.60 7.21 -5.31
CA GLU A 54 14.55 6.23 -5.06
C GLU A 54 14.88 4.88 -5.73
N LEU A 55 15.28 4.92 -7.00
CA LEU A 55 15.63 3.73 -7.78
C LEU A 55 16.84 3.00 -7.18
N THR A 56 17.86 3.75 -6.75
CA THR A 56 19.05 3.18 -6.10
C THR A 56 18.66 2.51 -4.79
N THR A 57 17.82 3.13 -3.98
CA THR A 57 17.32 2.55 -2.73
C THR A 57 16.59 1.22 -2.96
N ASP A 58 15.73 1.16 -3.98
CA ASP A 58 15.02 -0.06 -4.33
C ASP A 58 15.95 -1.15 -4.88
N PHE A 59 16.94 -0.77 -5.68
CA PHE A 59 17.98 -1.71 -6.13
C PHE A 59 18.83 -2.23 -4.98
N SER A 60 19.23 -1.40 -4.02
CA SER A 60 19.96 -1.83 -2.84
C SER A 60 19.18 -2.89 -2.06
N ARG A 61 17.88 -2.65 -1.82
CA ARG A 61 16.99 -3.65 -1.18
C ARG A 61 16.89 -4.94 -1.98
N LEU A 62 16.83 -4.84 -3.31
CA LEU A 62 16.81 -6.01 -4.18
C LEU A 62 18.12 -6.80 -4.09
N VAL A 63 19.27 -6.12 -4.15
CA VAL A 63 20.60 -6.73 -4.01
C VAL A 63 20.72 -7.44 -2.67
N GLU A 64 20.35 -6.81 -1.56
CA GLU A 64 20.36 -7.45 -0.23
C GLU A 64 19.48 -8.71 -0.18
N ARG A 65 18.33 -8.70 -0.85
CA ARG A 65 17.46 -9.89 -0.95
C ARG A 65 18.10 -10.97 -1.79
N THR A 66 18.73 -10.62 -2.90
CA THR A 66 19.45 -11.54 -3.79
C THR A 66 20.63 -12.19 -3.07
N VAL A 67 21.44 -11.42 -2.34
CA VAL A 67 22.56 -11.94 -1.54
C VAL A 67 22.06 -12.89 -0.44
N ARG A 68 20.99 -12.53 0.27
CA ARG A 68 20.36 -13.42 1.26
C ARG A 68 19.87 -14.73 0.62
N LEU A 69 19.30 -14.67 -0.57
CA LEU A 69 18.85 -15.85 -1.29
C LEU A 69 20.03 -16.71 -1.77
N GLN A 70 21.08 -16.09 -2.29
CA GLN A 70 22.30 -16.78 -2.72
C GLN A 70 22.97 -17.52 -1.56
N ASN A 71 23.11 -16.88 -0.40
CA ASN A 71 23.67 -17.53 0.80
C ASN A 71 22.81 -18.72 1.26
N ARG A 72 21.48 -18.60 1.19
CA ARG A 72 20.56 -19.72 1.50
C ARG A 72 20.68 -20.85 0.48
N LEU A 73 20.85 -20.53 -0.79
CA LEU A 73 21.05 -21.51 -1.85
C LEU A 73 22.37 -22.26 -1.68
N GLY A 74 23.45 -21.57 -1.30
CA GLY A 74 24.74 -22.19 -0.99
C GLY A 74 24.64 -23.20 0.15
N LYS A 75 24.02 -22.80 1.28
CA LYS A 75 23.77 -23.72 2.41
C LYS A 75 22.93 -24.93 2.01
N LEU A 76 21.83 -24.69 1.28
CA LEU A 76 20.99 -25.78 0.79
C LEU A 76 21.75 -26.73 -0.15
N HIS A 77 22.66 -26.21 -0.97
CA HIS A 77 23.50 -27.02 -1.84
C HIS A 77 24.45 -27.89 -1.02
N GLU A 78 25.12 -27.33 0.01
CA GLU A 78 25.97 -28.09 0.93
C GLU A 78 25.18 -29.19 1.66
N ASP A 79 24.02 -28.85 2.22
CA ASP A 79 23.12 -29.80 2.91
C ASP A 79 22.69 -30.94 1.97
N MET A 80 22.35 -30.63 0.71
CA MET A 80 21.99 -31.62 -0.31
C MET A 80 23.14 -32.56 -0.64
N GLN A 81 24.37 -32.05 -0.74
CA GLN A 81 25.55 -32.90 -1.01
C GLN A 81 25.86 -33.82 0.16
N MET A 82 25.78 -33.32 1.40
CA MET A 82 25.96 -34.14 2.61
C MET A 82 24.91 -35.25 2.69
N ALA A 83 23.63 -34.92 2.48
CA ALA A 83 22.55 -35.90 2.46
C ALA A 83 22.71 -36.96 1.37
N ARG A 84 23.30 -36.62 0.21
CA ARG A 84 23.60 -37.58 -0.87
C ARG A 84 24.75 -38.53 -0.53
N SER A 85 25.69 -38.10 0.32
CA SER A 85 26.84 -38.91 0.73
C SER A 85 26.58 -39.85 1.91
N GLY A 86 25.48 -39.66 2.65
CA GLY A 86 25.06 -40.56 3.72
C GLY A 86 24.04 -41.58 3.22
N ASP A 87 24.45 -42.85 3.10
CA ASP A 87 23.59 -44.00 2.77
C ASP A 87 22.89 -44.56 4.03
N GLU A 88 22.40 -43.67 4.89
CA GLU A 88 21.81 -44.03 6.18
C GLU A 88 20.30 -43.85 6.08
N ASP A 89 19.55 -44.94 6.26
CA ASP A 89 18.11 -44.93 6.43
C ASP A 89 17.76 -44.07 7.67
N LEU A 90 17.51 -42.78 7.43
CA LEU A 90 17.23 -41.75 8.46
C LEU A 90 15.98 -42.04 9.30
N THR A 91 15.29 -43.15 9.01
CA THR A 91 14.13 -43.66 9.73
C THR A 91 14.49 -44.69 10.80
N ALA A 92 15.70 -45.26 10.77
CA ALA A 92 16.14 -46.27 11.74
C ALA A 92 16.47 -45.63 13.10
N GLY A 93 15.53 -45.69 14.03
CA GLY A 93 15.71 -45.23 15.42
C GLY A 93 15.15 -43.83 15.72
N VAL A 94 14.45 -43.20 14.78
CA VAL A 94 13.77 -41.93 15.01
C VAL A 94 12.43 -42.18 15.70
N GLN A 95 12.29 -41.68 16.92
CA GLN A 95 11.00 -41.62 17.61
C GLN A 95 10.03 -40.77 16.77
N GLU A 96 8.77 -41.21 16.62
CA GLU A 96 7.76 -40.52 15.85
C GLU A 96 7.50 -39.12 16.44
N VAL A 97 8.18 -38.10 15.90
CA VAL A 97 8.01 -36.70 16.29
C VAL A 97 6.94 -36.10 15.39
N GLU A 98 5.87 -35.53 15.96
CA GLU A 98 4.91 -34.71 15.21
C GLU A 98 5.63 -33.46 14.69
N ILE A 99 6.08 -33.51 13.44
CA ILE A 99 6.63 -32.35 12.75
C ILE A 99 5.43 -31.49 12.30
N PRO A 100 5.35 -30.20 12.69
CA PRO A 100 4.29 -29.33 12.22
C PRO A 100 4.36 -29.21 10.69
N VAL A 101 3.19 -29.31 10.05
CA VAL A 101 3.06 -29.21 8.59
C VAL A 101 3.63 -27.87 8.11
N PHE A 102 4.48 -27.94 7.08
CA PHE A 102 5.04 -26.75 6.46
C PHE A 102 3.93 -25.79 5.98
N SER A 103 4.05 -24.52 6.38
CA SER A 103 3.17 -23.45 5.89
C SER A 103 3.99 -22.29 5.34
N SER A 104 3.69 -21.88 4.12
CA SER A 104 4.28 -20.69 3.52
C SER A 104 3.70 -19.42 4.13
N LYS A 105 4.54 -18.38 4.25
CA LYS A 105 4.08 -17.05 4.63
C LYS A 105 3.33 -16.43 3.44
N LYS A 106 2.10 -15.96 3.66
CA LYS A 106 1.29 -15.21 2.69
C LYS A 106 1.00 -13.80 3.22
N PRO A 107 2.01 -12.91 3.26
CA PRO A 107 1.79 -11.55 3.72
C PRO A 107 0.79 -10.85 2.79
N THR A 108 -0.17 -10.14 3.38
CA THR A 108 -1.13 -9.31 2.64
C THR A 108 -0.76 -7.86 2.88
N ASP A 109 -0.54 -7.10 1.80
CA ASP A 109 -0.32 -5.67 1.90
C ASP A 109 -1.65 -4.95 2.12
N SER A 110 -1.71 -4.08 3.12
CA SER A 110 -2.92 -3.36 3.52
C SER A 110 -2.53 -1.98 4.02
N GLN A 111 -3.49 -1.03 4.02
CA GLN A 111 -3.22 0.37 4.41
C GLN A 111 -2.19 1.07 3.50
N VAL A 112 -2.25 0.79 2.19
CA VAL A 112 -1.28 1.29 1.19
C VAL A 112 -1.27 2.82 1.01
N LEU A 113 -2.29 3.52 1.50
CA LEU A 113 -2.43 4.98 1.42
C LEU A 113 -2.21 5.67 2.78
N ASN A 114 -1.56 5.00 3.73
CA ASN A 114 -1.26 5.57 5.03
C ASN A 114 -0.26 6.74 4.90
N GLN A 115 -0.25 7.66 5.86
CA GLN A 115 0.68 8.80 5.89
C GLN A 115 2.15 8.36 5.73
N ASN A 116 2.48 7.17 6.24
CA ASN A 116 3.82 6.60 6.19
C ASN A 116 4.25 6.09 4.81
N THR A 117 3.29 5.86 3.91
CA THR A 117 3.56 5.40 2.53
C THR A 117 3.57 6.55 1.52
N ILE A 118 3.39 7.79 1.98
CA ILE A 118 3.42 8.97 1.11
C ILE A 118 4.81 9.11 0.48
N PRO A 119 4.90 9.22 -0.86
CA PRO A 119 6.16 9.44 -1.56
C PRO A 119 6.86 10.73 -1.10
N PRO A 120 8.21 10.77 -1.04
CA PRO A 120 8.96 11.95 -0.60
C PRO A 120 8.57 13.24 -1.33
N SER A 121 8.32 13.15 -2.64
CA SER A 121 7.92 14.29 -3.46
C SER A 121 6.55 14.87 -3.07
N MET A 122 5.59 14.01 -2.77
CA MET A 122 4.27 14.43 -2.27
C MET A 122 4.37 14.96 -0.84
N ARG A 123 5.23 14.38 0.00
CA ARG A 123 5.47 14.89 1.35
C ARG A 123 6.03 16.31 1.34
N SER A 124 6.99 16.59 0.46
CA SER A 124 7.53 17.96 0.33
C SER A 124 6.47 18.99 -0.08
N GLN A 125 5.50 18.61 -0.92
CA GLN A 125 4.37 19.48 -1.27
C GLN A 125 3.37 19.62 -0.11
N TYR A 126 3.11 18.51 0.61
CA TYR A 126 2.24 18.52 1.79
C TYR A 126 2.79 19.44 2.88
N ASP A 127 4.11 19.42 3.12
CA ASP A 127 4.77 20.24 4.14
C ASP A 127 4.81 21.74 3.77
N GLN A 128 4.67 22.07 2.48
CA GLN A 128 4.53 23.45 1.99
C GLN A 128 3.09 23.97 2.06
N ALA A 129 2.11 23.08 2.25
CA ALA A 129 0.72 23.47 2.34
C ALA A 129 0.45 24.20 3.66
N GLU A 130 -0.63 25.00 3.67
CA GLU A 130 -1.06 25.69 4.87
C GLU A 130 -1.45 24.67 5.97
N ALA A 131 -0.84 24.84 7.14
CA ALA A 131 -1.11 23.96 8.28
C ALA A 131 -2.53 24.21 8.82
N ALA A 132 -3.16 23.16 9.34
CA ALA A 132 -4.46 23.29 10.00
C ALA A 132 -4.38 24.25 11.20
N PRO A 133 -5.45 25.02 11.50
CA PRO A 133 -5.48 25.87 12.69
C PRO A 133 -5.26 25.06 13.97
N ALA A 134 -4.55 25.63 14.96
CA ALA A 134 -4.17 24.94 16.20
C ALA A 134 -5.33 24.75 17.20
N LEU A 135 -6.42 24.13 16.74
CA LEU A 135 -7.66 23.94 17.51
C LEU A 135 -7.48 23.01 18.72
N GLN A 136 -6.40 22.23 18.78
CA GLN A 136 -6.09 21.37 19.93
C GLN A 136 -5.94 22.16 21.23
N GLN A 137 -5.60 23.45 21.17
CA GLN A 137 -5.53 24.33 22.34
C GLN A 137 -6.91 24.51 23.01
N MET A 138 -8.00 24.32 22.26
CA MET A 138 -9.35 24.42 22.78
C MET A 138 -9.83 23.13 23.45
N ASP A 139 -9.08 22.02 23.36
CA ASP A 139 -9.47 20.73 23.92
C ASP A 139 -9.68 20.79 25.44
N GLU A 140 -8.90 21.61 26.15
CA GLU A 140 -9.01 21.82 27.60
C GLU A 140 -10.29 22.55 28.00
N LEU A 141 -10.87 23.32 27.08
CA LEU A 141 -12.07 24.13 27.32
C LEU A 141 -13.36 23.36 27.02
N ARG A 142 -13.26 22.08 26.66
CA ARG A 142 -14.41 21.28 26.23
C ARG A 142 -14.90 20.33 27.32
N ASP A 143 -16.20 20.39 27.58
CA ASP A 143 -16.88 19.47 28.50
C ASP A 143 -16.98 18.04 27.97
N ASP A 144 -16.97 17.86 26.64
CA ASP A 144 -17.23 16.56 25.99
C ASP A 144 -15.98 15.67 25.82
N LYS A 145 -14.80 16.14 26.24
CA LYS A 145 -13.50 15.45 26.12
C LYS A 145 -13.16 14.99 24.69
N LYS A 146 -13.75 15.61 23.67
CA LYS A 146 -13.43 15.31 22.27
C LYS A 146 -12.32 16.21 21.78
N THR A 147 -11.48 15.67 20.89
CA THR A 147 -10.46 16.46 20.19
C THR A 147 -11.13 17.47 19.25
N SER A 148 -10.93 18.76 19.49
CA SER A 148 -11.48 19.87 18.69
C SER A 148 -11.10 19.75 17.22
N MET A 149 -9.87 19.30 16.95
CA MET A 149 -9.39 19.09 15.58
C MET A 149 -10.29 18.13 14.79
N ARG A 150 -10.89 17.11 15.42
CA ARG A 150 -11.80 16.18 14.73
C ARG A 150 -13.10 16.83 14.26
N LEU A 151 -13.51 17.96 14.83
CA LEU A 151 -14.64 18.74 14.32
C LEU A 151 -14.29 19.51 13.05
N TYR A 152 -13.02 19.87 12.88
CA TYR A 152 -12.53 20.55 11.69
C TYR A 152 -12.16 19.54 10.59
N SER A 153 -11.38 18.52 10.93
CA SER A 153 -10.95 17.47 10.02
C SER A 153 -10.71 16.16 10.77
N ASP A 154 -11.41 15.10 10.37
CA ASP A 154 -11.26 13.75 10.93
C ASP A 154 -10.91 12.74 9.82
N PRO A 155 -9.63 12.34 9.71
CA PRO A 155 -9.19 11.33 8.74
C PRO A 155 -9.81 9.94 8.94
N SER A 156 -10.23 9.60 10.17
CA SER A 156 -10.86 8.31 10.50
C SER A 156 -12.33 8.24 10.14
N PHE A 157 -12.99 9.38 9.89
CA PHE A 157 -14.44 9.49 9.72
C PHE A 157 -15.00 8.48 8.72
N PHE A 158 -14.39 8.36 7.53
CA PHE A 158 -14.88 7.45 6.48
C PHE A 158 -14.77 5.98 6.87
N PHE A 159 -13.66 5.60 7.51
CA PHE A 159 -13.46 4.22 7.97
C PHE A 159 -14.44 3.88 9.09
N ASP A 160 -14.60 4.79 10.05
CA ASP A 160 -15.51 4.59 11.18
C ASP A 160 -16.95 4.43 10.71
N LEU A 161 -17.41 5.31 9.81
CA LEU A 161 -18.75 5.25 9.23
C LEU A 161 -18.97 3.94 8.46
N TRP A 162 -18.04 3.58 7.58
CA TRP A 162 -18.10 2.34 6.81
C TRP A 162 -18.09 1.11 7.72
N SER A 163 -17.24 1.08 8.75
CA SER A 163 -17.14 -0.04 9.67
C SER A 163 -18.45 -0.27 10.43
N GLN A 164 -19.11 0.82 10.86
CA GLN A 164 -20.39 0.76 11.55
C GLN A 164 -21.48 0.19 10.64
N GLU A 165 -21.56 0.67 9.39
CA GLU A 165 -22.51 0.16 8.39
C GLU A 165 -22.31 -1.34 8.14
N MET A 166 -21.07 -1.79 7.93
CA MET A 166 -20.76 -3.20 7.71
C MET A 166 -21.13 -4.09 8.91
N LEU A 167 -20.98 -3.59 10.13
CA LEU A 167 -21.41 -4.32 11.33
C LEU A 167 -22.94 -4.40 11.44
N GLN A 168 -23.66 -3.33 11.09
CA GLN A 168 -25.12 -3.34 11.05
C GLN A 168 -25.66 -4.30 9.99
N ASP A 169 -25.09 -4.28 8.78
CA ASP A 169 -25.41 -5.19 7.70
C ASP A 169 -25.27 -6.67 8.09
N ARG A 170 -24.19 -7.00 8.80
CA ARG A 170 -23.97 -8.35 9.34
C ARG A 170 -25.03 -8.73 10.36
N LYS A 171 -25.46 -7.80 11.22
CA LYS A 171 -26.55 -8.01 12.19
C LYS A 171 -27.87 -8.26 11.46
N HIS A 172 -28.22 -7.45 10.46
CA HIS A 172 -29.43 -7.63 9.65
C HIS A 172 -29.43 -8.96 8.90
N LYS A 173 -28.33 -9.33 8.24
CA LYS A 173 -28.20 -10.63 7.53
C LYS A 173 -28.32 -11.83 8.47
N ARG A 174 -27.75 -11.76 9.68
CA ARG A 174 -27.89 -12.83 10.70
C ARG A 174 -29.33 -12.91 11.23
N ALA A 175 -29.99 -11.78 11.46
CA ALA A 175 -31.39 -11.73 11.89
C ALA A 175 -32.34 -12.28 10.81
N ALA A 176 -32.13 -11.93 9.54
CA ALA A 176 -32.89 -12.48 8.42
C ALA A 176 -32.72 -14.00 8.29
N LYS A 177 -31.50 -14.53 8.43
CA LYS A 177 -31.27 -15.99 8.45
C LYS A 177 -31.95 -16.72 9.63
N LYS A 178 -32.08 -16.08 10.79
CA LYS A 178 -32.83 -16.63 11.94
C LYS A 178 -34.35 -16.56 11.77
N LYS A 179 -34.87 -15.53 11.06
CA LYS A 179 -36.31 -15.37 10.78
C LYS A 179 -36.81 -16.21 9.62
N ARG A 180 -35.93 -16.78 8.78
CA ARG A 180 -36.32 -17.80 7.80
C ARG A 180 -36.73 -19.07 8.58
N PRO A 181 -37.94 -19.61 8.38
CA PRO A 181 -38.29 -20.89 8.98
C PRO A 181 -37.29 -21.94 8.49
N LYS A 182 -36.74 -22.76 9.39
CA LYS A 182 -36.15 -24.04 8.96
C LYS A 182 -37.28 -24.80 8.27
N GLY A 183 -37.27 -24.83 6.94
CA GLY A 183 -38.20 -25.62 6.17
C GLY A 183 -38.16 -27.06 6.67
N LYS A 184 -39.19 -27.47 7.41
CA LYS A 184 -39.52 -28.87 7.59
C LYS A 184 -39.83 -29.44 6.21
N GLY A 185 -39.18 -30.56 5.89
CA GLY A 185 -39.62 -31.46 4.84
C GLY A 185 -39.05 -31.17 3.46
N LYS A 186 -38.15 -32.05 3.01
CA LYS A 186 -38.58 -33.06 2.04
C LYS A 186 -37.93 -34.39 2.40
N ALA A 187 -38.76 -35.27 2.93
CA ALA A 187 -38.52 -36.70 2.86
C ALA A 187 -38.31 -37.08 1.38
N THR A 188 -37.42 -38.05 1.20
CA THR A 188 -37.12 -38.79 -0.01
C THR A 188 -38.36 -39.23 -0.79
N PRO A 189 -38.18 -39.57 -2.07
CA PRO A 189 -38.62 -40.90 -2.46
C PRO A 189 -37.45 -41.71 -2.99
N LEU A 190 -37.36 -42.93 -2.46
CA LEU A 190 -36.55 -44.02 -2.96
C LEU A 190 -36.84 -44.25 -4.45
N LYS A 191 -35.79 -44.36 -5.27
CA LYS A 191 -35.88 -45.05 -6.56
C LYS A 191 -35.66 -46.55 -6.32
N SER A 192 -36.76 -47.28 -6.19
CA SER A 192 -36.84 -48.71 -6.51
C SER A 192 -36.98 -48.87 -8.03
N GLY A 193 -36.18 -49.74 -8.64
CA GLY A 193 -36.30 -50.02 -10.07
C GLY A 193 -35.10 -50.76 -10.65
N SER A 194 -35.03 -52.04 -10.33
CA SER A 194 -34.26 -53.11 -10.97
C SER A 194 -34.17 -53.01 -12.49
N ASN A 195 -32.98 -53.25 -13.07
CA ASN A 195 -32.88 -54.28 -14.09
C ASN A 195 -31.49 -54.92 -14.14
N GLN A 196 -31.51 -56.25 -14.18
CA GLN A 196 -30.38 -57.18 -14.20
C GLN A 196 -29.87 -57.41 -15.63
N GLY A 197 -28.63 -57.88 -15.71
CA GLY A 197 -28.10 -58.73 -16.79
C GLY A 197 -27.47 -57.97 -17.96
N ALA A 198 -26.43 -58.45 -18.62
CA ALA A 198 -25.52 -59.58 -18.44
C ALA A 198 -24.46 -59.45 -19.57
N GLN A 199 -23.21 -59.87 -19.29
CA GLN A 199 -22.23 -60.51 -20.21
C GLN A 199 -21.96 -59.84 -21.59
N LYS A 200 -20.73 -59.58 -22.03
CA LYS A 200 -19.47 -60.34 -21.96
C LYS A 200 -18.29 -59.38 -22.01
#